data_AF-X1VZV3-F1
#
_entry.id   AF-X1VZV3-F1
#
_cell.length_a   1.000
_cell.length_b   1.000
_cell.length_c   1.000
_cell.angle_alpha   90.00
_cell.angle_beta   90.00
_cell.angle_gamma   90.00
#
_symmetry.space_group_name_H-M   'P 1'
#
loop_
_entity.id
_entity.type
_entity.pdbx_description
1 polymer ?
#
loop_
_entity_poly.entity_id
_entity_poly.type
_entity_poly.pdbx_seq_one_letter_code
_entity_poly.pdbx_strand_id
1 'polypeptide(L)'
;KFVADAEIYNLKELKEKYNIGGENSYDVLLGLTEKQCSFGNAFLSKKRFDGAYAFAHWVGDELYIARDTIGLKPVCFAHADGFAFASEKKVLKAMGFPHAIELDPRVLLKYNIKEDRLS
;
A
#
# COMPACT_ATOMS: atom_id res chain seq x y z
N LYS A 1 -11.45 2.39 2.91
CA LYS A 1 -11.24 3.02 1.57
C LYS A 1 -9.94 2.48 1.00
N PHE A 2 -9.90 2.14 -0.28
CA PHE A 2 -8.74 1.52 -0.91
C PHE A 2 -8.41 2.24 -2.23
N VAL A 3 -7.12 2.38 -2.51
CA VAL A 3 -6.60 2.85 -3.80
C VAL A 3 -5.35 2.04 -4.11
N ALA A 4 -5.19 1.68 -5.38
CA ALA A 4 -4.01 0.95 -5.84
C ALA A 4 -3.70 1.25 -7.30
N ASP A 5 -2.41 1.13 -7.61
CA ASP A 5 -1.91 0.93 -8.96
C ASP A 5 -1.23 -0.44 -8.97
N ALA A 6 -1.73 -1.39 -9.76
CA ALA A 6 -1.32 -2.80 -9.65
C ALA A 6 -1.36 -3.55 -10.98
N GLU A 7 -0.27 -4.25 -11.26
CA GLU A 7 -0.09 -5.20 -12.35
C GLU A 7 0.47 -6.48 -11.75
N ILE A 8 -0.40 -7.46 -11.51
CA ILE A 8 -0.05 -8.73 -10.89
C ILE A 8 -0.19 -9.82 -11.96
N TYR A 9 0.87 -10.59 -12.17
CA TYR A 9 0.95 -11.62 -13.20
C TYR A 9 0.49 -12.99 -12.71
N ASN A 10 0.66 -13.28 -11.41
CA ASN A 10 0.27 -14.55 -10.81
C ASN A 10 -1.13 -14.54 -10.15
N LEU A 11 -2.10 -13.83 -10.75
CA LEU A 11 -3.47 -13.69 -10.20
C LEU A 11 -4.12 -15.03 -9.88
N LYS A 12 -4.03 -16.00 -10.80
CA LYS A 12 -4.67 -17.32 -10.63
C LYS A 12 -4.15 -18.03 -9.38
N GLU A 13 -2.83 -18.06 -9.19
CA GLU A 13 -2.20 -18.67 -8.02
C GLU A 13 -2.61 -17.98 -6.71
N LEU A 14 -2.69 -16.64 -6.71
CA LEU A 14 -3.10 -15.88 -5.54
C LEU A 14 -4.56 -16.13 -5.18
N LYS A 15 -5.46 -16.15 -6.17
CA LYS A 15 -6.89 -16.43 -5.99
C LYS A 15 -7.11 -17.81 -5.38
N GLU A 16 -6.46 -18.84 -5.94
CA GLU A 16 -6.52 -20.22 -5.44
C GLU A 16 -5.94 -20.34 -4.03
N LYS A 17 -4.71 -19.84 -3.82
CA LYS A 17 -3.99 -19.99 -2.54
C LYS A 17 -4.70 -19.33 -1.36
N TYR A 18 -5.29 -18.15 -1.58
CA TYR A 18 -5.90 -17.37 -0.51
C TYR A 18 -7.42 -17.44 -0.51
N ASN A 19 -8.03 -18.18 -1.43
CA ASN A 19 -9.48 -18.26 -1.65
C ASN A 19 -10.09 -16.85 -1.73
N ILE A 20 -9.65 -16.08 -2.72
CA ILE A 20 -10.05 -14.69 -2.98
C ILE A 20 -10.60 -14.62 -4.41
N GLY A 21 -11.69 -13.87 -4.59
CA GLY A 21 -12.28 -13.59 -5.90
C GLY A 21 -11.60 -12.44 -6.63
N GLY A 22 -12.37 -11.73 -7.46
CA GLY A 22 -11.90 -10.59 -8.25
C GLY A 22 -11.48 -11.00 -9.66
N GLU A 23 -11.51 -10.04 -10.59
CA GLU A 23 -11.19 -10.31 -12.00
C GLU A 23 -9.76 -9.89 -12.32
N ASN A 24 -9.35 -8.72 -11.83
CA ASN A 24 -8.09 -8.07 -12.15
C ASN A 24 -7.16 -7.91 -10.92
N SER A 25 -5.99 -7.28 -11.13
CA SER A 25 -5.00 -7.01 -10.08
C SER A 25 -5.53 -6.16 -8.92
N TYR A 26 -6.37 -5.17 -9.23
CA TYR A 26 -6.95 -4.29 -8.21
C TYR A 26 -7.86 -5.07 -7.27
N ASP A 27 -8.78 -5.88 -7.81
CA ASP A 27 -9.73 -6.66 -7.00
C ASP A 27 -9.02 -7.70 -6.12
N VAL A 28 -8.04 -8.39 -6.70
CA VAL A 28 -7.25 -9.39 -5.97
C VAL A 28 -6.44 -8.74 -4.86
N LEU A 29 -5.82 -7.58 -5.12
CA LEU A 29 -5.05 -6.85 -4.11
C LEU A 29 -5.96 -6.33 -2.98
N LEU A 30 -7.14 -5.78 -3.32
CA LEU A 30 -8.14 -5.37 -2.34
C LEU A 30 -8.51 -6.53 -1.41
N GLY A 31 -8.96 -7.66 -1.97
CA GLY A 31 -9.35 -8.82 -1.17
C GLY A 31 -8.20 -9.39 -0.31
N LEU A 32 -6.96 -9.30 -0.80
CA LEU A 32 -5.77 -9.68 -0.03
C LEU A 32 -5.54 -8.77 1.17
N THR A 33 -5.68 -7.46 0.99
CA THR A 33 -5.51 -6.48 2.07
C THR A 33 -6.64 -6.55 3.10
N GLU A 34 -7.88 -6.79 2.68
CA GLU A 34 -9.01 -7.00 3.60
C GLU A 34 -8.80 -8.24 4.48
N LYS A 35 -8.32 -9.34 3.90
CA LYS A 35 -7.92 -10.51 4.70
C LYS A 35 -6.78 -10.18 5.64
N GLN A 36 -5.76 -9.43 5.23
CA GLN A 36 -4.66 -9.05 6.12
C GLN A 36 -5.12 -8.21 7.31
N CYS A 37 -5.96 -7.21 7.10
CA CYS A 37 -6.51 -6.41 8.21
C CYS A 37 -7.25 -7.27 9.23
N SER A 38 -7.82 -8.40 8.77
CA SER A 38 -8.48 -9.38 9.64
C SER A 38 -7.50 -10.33 10.37
N PHE A 39 -6.31 -10.59 9.81
CA PHE A 39 -5.33 -11.57 10.32
C PHE A 39 -4.05 -10.96 10.94
N GLY A 40 -3.86 -9.65 10.88
CA GLY A 40 -2.70 -8.95 11.43
C GLY A 40 -1.52 -8.74 10.47
N ASN A 41 -0.65 -7.78 10.84
CA ASN A 41 0.26 -7.00 9.99
C ASN A 41 1.27 -7.74 9.10
N ALA A 42 1.52 -9.04 9.26
CA ALA A 42 2.66 -9.70 8.59
C ALA A 42 2.37 -10.23 7.16
N PHE A 43 1.14 -10.15 6.66
CA PHE A 43 0.72 -10.93 5.49
C PHE A 43 1.34 -10.48 4.16
N LEU A 44 1.55 -9.18 3.92
CA LEU A 44 2.14 -8.69 2.65
C LEU A 44 3.66 -8.79 2.61
N SER A 45 4.34 -8.61 3.75
CA SER A 45 5.81 -8.63 3.85
C SER A 45 6.46 -9.97 3.47
N LYS A 46 5.68 -11.06 3.37
CA LYS A 46 6.18 -12.44 3.14
C LYS A 46 5.68 -13.08 1.84
N LYS A 47 5.07 -12.31 0.92
CA LYS A 47 4.33 -12.88 -0.21
C LYS A 47 5.00 -12.70 -1.56
N ARG A 48 5.01 -13.81 -2.32
CA ARG A 48 5.33 -13.90 -3.74
C ARG A 48 4.20 -13.26 -4.57
N PHE A 49 4.12 -11.94 -4.54
CA PHE A 49 3.45 -11.20 -5.61
C PHE A 49 4.42 -11.20 -6.79
N ASP A 50 4.01 -11.77 -7.91
CA ASP A 50 4.74 -11.60 -9.15
C ASP A 50 4.09 -10.43 -9.90
N GLY A 51 4.80 -9.32 -9.96
CA GLY A 51 4.30 -8.08 -10.54
C GLY A 51 4.68 -6.83 -9.76
N ALA A 52 4.09 -5.72 -10.16
CA ALA A 52 4.32 -4.40 -9.60
C ALA A 52 3.04 -3.83 -9.02
N TYR A 53 3.12 -3.29 -7.81
CA TYR A 53 1.95 -2.76 -7.12
C TYR A 53 2.35 -1.64 -6.16
N ALA A 54 1.44 -0.72 -5.95
CA ALA A 54 1.44 0.22 -4.84
C ALA A 54 -0.01 0.38 -4.39
N PHE A 55 -0.25 0.37 -3.08
CA PHE A 55 -1.60 0.59 -2.57
C PHE A 55 -1.60 1.40 -1.29
N ALA A 56 -2.75 2.00 -1.01
CA ALA A 56 -3.10 2.55 0.28
C ALA A 56 -4.48 2.04 0.71
N HIS A 57 -4.56 1.47 1.92
CA HIS A 57 -5.78 0.96 2.51
C HIS A 57 -6.06 1.68 3.83
N TRP A 58 -7.10 2.50 3.84
CA TRP A 58 -7.63 3.15 5.03
C TRP A 58 -8.70 2.28 5.68
N VAL A 59 -8.44 1.81 6.90
CA VAL A 59 -9.33 1.00 7.73
C VAL A 59 -9.47 1.63 9.12
N GLY A 60 -10.67 2.07 9.48
CA GLY A 60 -10.90 2.76 10.76
C GLY A 60 -10.04 4.02 10.87
N ASP A 61 -9.21 4.07 11.92
CA ASP A 61 -8.28 5.17 12.19
C ASP A 61 -6.86 4.90 11.66
N GLU A 62 -6.68 3.88 10.82
CA GLU A 62 -5.38 3.44 10.35
C GLU A 62 -5.30 3.46 8.83
N LEU A 63 -4.20 4.00 8.30
CA LEU A 63 -3.84 3.99 6.90
C LEU A 63 -2.62 3.11 6.69
N TYR A 64 -2.77 2.09 5.86
CA TYR A 64 -1.72 1.15 5.50
C TYR A 64 -1.24 1.44 4.09
N ILE A 65 0.06 1.59 3.90
CA ILE A 65 0.66 1.85 2.58
C ILE A 65 1.83 0.90 2.36
N ALA A 66 1.83 0.24 1.21
CA ALA A 66 2.97 -0.57 0.78
C ALA A 66 3.06 -0.59 -0.75
N ARG A 67 4.22 -1.02 -1.23
CA ARG A 67 4.54 -1.18 -2.64
C ARG A 67 5.32 -2.46 -2.88
N ASP A 68 5.52 -2.80 -4.15
CA ASP A 68 6.27 -3.98 -4.57
C ASP A 68 7.73 -3.93 -4.09
N THR A 69 8.31 -5.10 -3.82
CA THR A 69 9.63 -5.23 -3.19
C THR A 69 10.80 -4.78 -4.08
N ILE A 70 10.57 -4.67 -5.39
CA ILE A 70 11.56 -4.15 -6.35
C ILE A 70 11.51 -2.62 -6.33
N GLY A 71 10.35 -2.04 -6.02
CA GLY A 71 10.09 -0.63 -6.06
C GLY A 71 9.75 -0.12 -7.46
N LEU A 72 9.10 -0.91 -8.32
CA LEU A 72 8.75 -0.46 -9.66
C LEU A 72 7.68 0.65 -9.62
N LYS A 73 6.66 0.53 -8.76
CA LYS A 73 5.65 1.58 -8.57
C LYS A 73 6.05 2.50 -7.40
N PRO A 74 6.43 3.77 -7.66
CA PRO A 74 6.88 4.69 -6.62
C PRO A 74 5.76 5.11 -5.67
N VAL A 75 6.14 5.27 -4.40
CA VAL A 75 5.31 5.89 -3.38
C VAL A 75 6.19 6.83 -2.57
N CYS A 76 5.79 8.08 -2.49
CA CYS A 76 6.38 9.09 -1.63
C CYS A 76 5.36 9.52 -0.57
N PHE A 77 5.84 9.92 0.60
CA PHE A 77 4.99 10.46 1.65
C PHE A 77 5.67 11.59 2.41
N ALA A 78 4.85 12.35 3.12
CA ALA A 78 5.28 13.36 4.07
C ALA A 78 4.39 13.29 5.32
N HIS A 79 5.01 13.51 6.47
CA HIS A 79 4.34 13.65 7.76
C HIS A 79 4.75 14.98 8.36
N ALA A 80 3.86 15.96 8.28
CA ALA A 80 4.06 17.33 8.73
C ALA A 80 2.68 17.95 8.97
N ASP A 81 2.23 17.95 10.23
CA ASP A 81 0.88 18.32 10.66
C ASP A 81 -0.20 17.55 9.88
N GLY A 82 -0.20 16.22 10.07
CA GLY A 82 -0.95 15.27 9.26
C GLY A 82 -0.10 14.60 8.18
N PHE A 83 -0.77 13.80 7.35
CA PHE A 83 -0.12 12.85 6.44
C PHE A 83 -0.58 12.99 4.99
N ALA A 84 0.37 13.00 4.07
CA ALA A 84 0.12 13.03 2.63
C ALA A 84 1.02 12.03 1.90
N PHE A 85 0.50 11.40 0.85
CA PHE A 85 1.25 10.49 -0.01
C PHE A 85 0.89 10.69 -1.48
N ALA A 86 1.81 10.34 -2.37
CA ALA A 86 1.61 10.38 -3.82
C ALA A 86 2.57 9.42 -4.52
N SER A 87 2.30 9.06 -5.77
CA SER A 87 3.26 8.31 -6.61
C SER A 87 4.48 9.13 -7.01
N GLU A 88 4.37 10.45 -7.00
CA GLU A 88 5.44 11.36 -7.42
C GLU A 88 5.79 12.39 -6.34
N LYS A 89 7.07 12.46 -5.98
CA LYS A 89 7.60 13.45 -5.01
C LYS A 89 7.29 14.90 -5.40
N LYS A 90 7.27 15.22 -6.69
CA LYS A 90 6.99 16.59 -7.18
C LYS A 90 5.58 17.08 -6.83
N VAL A 91 4.61 16.16 -6.77
CA VAL A 91 3.21 16.48 -6.40
C VAL A 91 3.15 16.89 -4.93
N LEU A 92 3.79 16.13 -4.05
CA LEU A 92 3.88 16.48 -2.63
C LEU A 92 4.59 17.82 -2.40
N LYS A 93 5.68 18.08 -3.13
CA LYS A 93 6.38 19.37 -3.08
C LYS A 93 5.47 20.53 -3.49
N ALA A 94 4.72 20.37 -4.58
CA ALA A 94 3.78 21.38 -5.06
C ALA A 94 2.62 21.64 -4.08
N MET A 95 2.26 20.65 -3.27
CA MET A 95 1.26 20.78 -2.20
C MET A 95 1.83 21.34 -0.87
N GLY A 96 3.08 21.79 -0.85
CA GLY A 96 3.69 22.37 0.35
C GLY A 96 4.43 21.38 1.24
N PHE A 97 4.72 20.16 0.76
CA PHE A 97 5.51 19.15 1.48
C PHE A 97 6.91 19.00 0.86
N PRO A 98 7.86 19.94 1.09
CA PRO A 98 9.17 19.92 0.44
C PRO A 98 10.05 18.74 0.88
N HIS A 99 9.81 18.21 2.09
CA HIS A 99 10.59 17.14 2.71
C HIS A 99 10.02 15.74 2.50
N ALA A 100 9.14 15.55 1.51
CA ALA A 100 8.61 14.23 1.19
C ALA A 100 9.74 13.22 0.91
N ILE A 101 9.60 12.00 1.45
CA ILE A 101 10.55 10.90 1.30
C ILE A 101 9.90 9.76 0.54
N GLU A 102 10.73 8.95 -0.12
CA GLU A 102 10.26 7.75 -0.79
C GLU A 102 10.08 6.63 0.23
N LEU A 103 8.98 5.87 0.10
CA LEU A 103 8.70 4.71 0.93
C LEU A 103 9.63 3.56 0.52
N ASP A 104 10.33 2.98 1.51
CA ASP A 104 11.13 1.77 1.31
C ASP A 104 10.24 0.61 0.82
N PRO A 105 10.58 -0.04 -0.31
CA PRO A 105 9.85 -1.19 -0.87
C PRO A 105 9.55 -2.35 0.09
N ARG A 106 10.30 -2.48 1.19
CA ARG A 106 10.16 -3.57 2.17
C ARG A 106 9.43 -3.16 3.44
N VAL A 107 8.96 -1.92 3.52
CA VAL A 107 8.25 -1.38 4.68
C VAL A 107 6.75 -1.33 4.38
N LEU A 108 5.96 -1.90 5.29
CA LEU A 108 4.54 -1.61 5.40
C LEU A 108 4.40 -0.38 6.29
N LEU A 109 4.13 0.77 5.69
CA LEU A 109 3.93 2.01 6.44
C LEU A 109 2.53 1.99 7.06
N LYS A 110 2.46 2.29 8.35
CA LYS A 110 1.21 2.45 9.06
C LYS A 110 1.12 3.85 9.64
N TYR A 111 0.03 4.55 9.33
CA TYR A 111 -0.27 5.87 9.87
C TYR A 111 -1.57 5.81 10.69
N ASN A 112 -1.51 6.23 11.95
CA ASN A 112 -2.68 6.43 12.81
C ASN A 112 -3.19 7.86 12.65
N ILE A 113 -4.44 7.98 12.23
CA ILE A 113 -5.07 9.22 11.80
C ILE A 113 -5.51 10.07 12.99
N LYS A 114 -5.91 9.42 14.09
CA LYS A 114 -6.32 10.12 15.32
C LYS A 114 -5.13 10.63 16.12
N GLU A 115 -4.06 9.85 16.15
CA GLU A 115 -2.87 10.15 16.94
C GLU A 115 -1.80 10.89 16.13
N ASP A 116 -2.03 11.14 14.84
CA ASP A 116 -1.07 11.71 13.90
C ASP A 116 0.32 11.04 14.01
N ARG A 117 0.33 9.69 13.98
CA ARG A 117 1.52 8.88 14.30
C ARG A 117 1.85 7.88 13.21
N LEU A 118 3.13 7.85 12.80
CA LEU A 118 3.70 6.80 11.94
C LEU A 118 4.28 5.64 12.74
N SER A 119 4.15 4.43 12.19
CA SER A 119 4.73 3.17 12.71
C SER A 119 5.04 2.17 11.60
#